data_AF-A0A945KYX4-F1
#
_entry.id   AF-A0A945KYX4-F1
#
_cell.length_a   1.000
_cell.length_b   1.000
_cell.length_c   1.000
_cell.angle_alpha   90.00
_cell.angle_beta   90.00
_cell.angle_gamma   90.00
#
_symmetry.space_group_name_H-M   'P 1'
#
loop_
_entity.id
_entity.type
_entity.pdbx_description
1 polymer ?
#
loop_
_entity_poly.entity_id
_entity_poly.type
_entity_poly.pdbx_seq_one_letter_code
_entity_poly.pdbx_strand_id
1 'polypeptide(L)'
;AVPLRPGVERLFNEARAAGLRLAIATTTTPANVDALIANTLGKEALDWFEVIGAGDVVPNLKPAGDIYTYVLEQMNIDANKCLAFEDSHNGIISATEAGLKTLITVNEYTNTHEFEGACAVLNNLGEAEQPFEMIKGDATTSTFVDVGYLRALHAQHC
;
A
#
# COMPACT_ATOMS: atom_id res chain seq x y z
N ALA A 1 -4.18 17.98 11.73
CA ALA A 1 -4.14 16.62 11.17
C ALA A 1 -2.80 16.42 10.49
N VAL A 2 -2.26 15.20 10.51
CA VAL A 2 -1.09 14.85 9.68
C VAL A 2 -1.60 14.72 8.24
N PRO A 3 -1.04 15.45 7.26
CA PRO A 3 -1.52 15.38 5.87
C PRO A 3 -1.23 14.01 5.26
N LEU A 4 -2.03 13.60 4.28
CA LEU A 4 -1.74 12.44 3.46
C LEU A 4 -0.47 12.67 2.65
N ARG A 5 0.24 11.57 2.35
CA ARG A 5 1.39 11.61 1.45
C ARG A 5 0.93 11.96 0.03
N PRO A 6 1.77 12.64 -0.76
CA PRO A 6 1.43 13.00 -2.15
C PRO A 6 0.97 11.78 -2.94
N GLY A 7 -0.17 11.92 -3.63
CA GLY A 7 -0.77 10.90 -4.50
C GLY A 7 -1.72 9.93 -3.81
N VAL A 8 -1.76 9.86 -2.48
CA VAL A 8 -2.57 8.85 -1.75
C VAL A 8 -4.06 9.04 -1.96
N GLU A 9 -4.59 10.25 -1.71
CA GLU A 9 -6.02 10.52 -1.84
C GLU A 9 -6.50 10.39 -3.29
N ARG A 10 -5.73 10.95 -4.23
CA ARG A 10 -5.97 10.81 -5.66
C ARG A 10 -6.08 9.34 -6.06
N LEU A 11 -5.08 8.52 -5.67
CA LEU A 11 -5.02 7.12 -6.06
C LEU A 11 -6.18 6.32 -5.46
N PHE A 12 -6.58 6.58 -4.20
CA PHE A 12 -7.76 5.92 -3.64
C PHE A 12 -9.03 6.21 -4.45
N ASN A 13 -9.25 7.47 -4.84
CA ASN A 13 -10.40 7.84 -5.65
C ASN A 13 -10.35 7.18 -7.04
N GLU A 14 -9.20 7.19 -7.70
CA GLU A 14 -9.01 6.53 -9.00
C GLU A 14 -9.24 5.01 -8.92
N ALA A 15 -8.68 4.36 -7.89
CA ALA A 15 -8.81 2.92 -7.68
C ALA A 15 -10.29 2.52 -7.48
N ARG A 16 -11.03 3.28 -6.66
CA ARG A 16 -12.46 3.06 -6.45
C ARG A 16 -13.27 3.29 -7.72
N ALA A 17 -12.99 4.36 -8.46
CA ALA A 17 -13.65 4.64 -9.74
C ALA A 17 -13.39 3.54 -10.77
N ALA A 18 -12.22 2.88 -10.70
CA ALA A 18 -11.86 1.74 -11.54
C ALA A 18 -12.40 0.38 -11.03
N GLY A 19 -13.14 0.36 -9.91
CA GLY A 19 -13.69 -0.87 -9.32
C GLY A 19 -12.66 -1.76 -8.64
N LEU A 20 -11.49 -1.22 -8.27
CA LEU A 20 -10.50 -1.96 -7.48
C LEU A 20 -10.98 -2.11 -6.03
N ARG A 21 -10.70 -3.28 -5.45
CA ARG A 21 -10.99 -3.60 -4.06
C ARG A 21 -9.84 -3.10 -3.19
N LEU A 22 -10.15 -2.49 -2.05
CA LEU A 22 -9.16 -1.90 -1.15
C LEU A 22 -9.19 -2.58 0.21
N ALA A 23 -8.04 -2.71 0.84
CA ALA A 23 -7.91 -3.17 2.21
C ALA A 23 -6.71 -2.50 2.90
N ILE A 24 -6.70 -2.55 4.23
CA ILE A 24 -5.61 -2.08 5.08
C ILE A 24 -5.04 -3.29 5.84
N ALA A 25 -3.71 -3.42 5.83
CA ALA A 25 -2.98 -4.39 6.62
C ALA A 25 -1.90 -3.66 7.43
N THR A 26 -2.10 -3.50 8.74
CA THR A 26 -1.24 -2.65 9.60
C THR A 26 -1.00 -3.25 10.98
N THR A 27 0.13 -2.87 11.61
CA THR A 27 0.45 -3.22 13.00
C THR A 27 -0.11 -2.22 14.01
N THR A 28 -0.63 -1.06 13.54
CA THR A 28 -1.25 -0.07 14.43
C THR A 28 -2.63 -0.53 14.90
N THR A 29 -3.16 0.10 15.94
CA THR A 29 -4.46 -0.27 16.51
C THR A 29 -5.63 0.14 15.60
N PRO A 30 -6.79 -0.53 15.67
CA PRO A 30 -8.00 -0.12 14.95
C PRO A 30 -8.38 1.35 15.22
N ALA A 31 -8.27 1.80 16.48
CA ALA A 31 -8.55 3.18 16.85
C ALA A 31 -7.64 4.21 16.14
N ASN A 32 -6.37 3.87 15.90
CA ASN A 32 -5.46 4.74 15.15
C ASN A 32 -5.82 4.78 13.66
N VAL A 33 -6.27 3.66 13.08
CA VAL A 33 -6.76 3.61 11.70
C VAL A 33 -8.00 4.49 11.54
N ASP A 34 -9.00 4.32 12.41
CA ASP A 34 -10.23 5.11 12.41
C ASP A 34 -9.95 6.60 12.52
N ALA A 35 -9.09 6.98 13.48
CA ALA A 35 -8.71 8.36 13.69
C ALA A 35 -7.96 8.93 12.46
N LEU A 36 -7.02 8.19 11.87
CA LEU A 36 -6.27 8.66 10.72
C LEU A 36 -7.19 8.89 9.51
N ILE A 37 -8.04 7.92 9.17
CA ILE A 37 -8.93 7.99 8.02
C ILE A 37 -9.96 9.10 8.22
N ALA A 38 -10.62 9.15 9.37
CA ALA A 38 -11.64 10.15 9.64
C ALA A 38 -11.11 11.59 9.61
N ASN A 39 -9.85 11.81 10.04
CA ASN A 39 -9.23 13.14 10.04
C ASN A 39 -8.54 13.53 8.72
N THR A 40 -8.43 12.61 7.75
CA THR A 40 -7.76 12.87 6.47
C THR A 40 -8.72 12.78 5.29
N LEU A 41 -9.35 11.62 5.10
CA LEU A 41 -10.26 11.32 3.99
C LEU A 41 -11.74 11.51 4.37
N GLY A 42 -12.02 11.72 5.66
CA GLY A 42 -13.37 11.79 6.20
C GLY A 42 -13.88 10.43 6.70
N LYS A 43 -14.88 10.46 7.58
CA LYS A 43 -15.39 9.26 8.27
C LYS A 43 -15.93 8.20 7.30
N GLU A 44 -16.60 8.64 6.24
CA GLU A 44 -17.17 7.79 5.18
C GLU A 44 -16.08 7.05 4.37
N ALA A 45 -14.81 7.43 4.50
CA ALA A 45 -13.71 6.75 3.83
C ALA A 45 -13.35 5.41 4.47
N LEU A 46 -13.84 5.11 5.67
CA LEU A 46 -13.71 3.77 6.25
C LEU A 46 -14.41 2.71 5.38
N ASP A 47 -15.55 3.07 4.78
CA ASP A 47 -16.32 2.18 3.89
C ASP A 47 -15.68 1.98 2.52
N TRP A 48 -14.53 2.63 2.25
CA TRP A 48 -13.77 2.38 1.02
C TRP A 48 -12.98 1.07 1.11
N PHE A 49 -12.69 0.61 2.31
CA PHE A 49 -11.90 -0.59 2.58
C PHE A 49 -12.82 -1.75 2.91
N GLU A 50 -12.73 -2.81 2.12
CA GLU A 50 -13.50 -4.04 2.35
C GLU A 50 -13.05 -4.73 3.63
N VAL A 51 -11.75 -4.67 3.93
CA VAL A 51 -11.13 -5.26 5.11
C VAL A 51 -10.13 -4.29 5.71
N ILE A 52 -10.18 -4.12 7.03
CA ILE A 52 -9.17 -3.43 7.82
C ILE A 52 -8.58 -4.45 8.81
N GLY A 53 -7.43 -5.02 8.46
CA GLY A 53 -6.59 -5.79 9.37
C GLY A 53 -5.69 -4.85 10.17
N ALA A 54 -5.94 -4.75 11.48
CA ALA A 54 -5.20 -3.85 12.37
C ALA A 54 -5.01 -4.46 13.77
N GLY A 55 -3.92 -4.11 14.42
CA GLY A 55 -3.65 -4.46 15.81
C GLY A 55 -3.46 -5.95 16.04
N ASP A 56 -4.21 -6.50 16.98
CA ASP A 56 -4.11 -7.87 17.50
C ASP A 56 -5.09 -8.85 16.85
N VAL A 57 -5.65 -8.51 15.68
CA VAL A 57 -6.43 -9.47 14.87
C VAL A 57 -5.60 -10.67 14.40
N VAL A 58 -4.27 -10.57 14.50
CA VAL A 58 -3.32 -11.65 14.25
C VAL A 58 -2.32 -11.79 15.41
N PRO A 59 -1.83 -13.02 15.68
CA PRO A 59 -0.93 -13.26 16.80
C PRO A 59 0.48 -12.71 16.59
N ASN A 60 0.98 -12.69 15.35
CA ASN A 60 2.31 -12.18 15.03
C ASN A 60 2.22 -10.91 14.18
N LEU A 61 2.86 -9.84 14.63
CA LEU A 61 2.97 -8.59 13.90
C LEU A 61 4.09 -8.65 12.84
N LYS A 62 4.08 -7.70 11.91
CA LYS A 62 5.15 -7.52 10.90
C LYS A 62 6.52 -7.52 11.61
N PRO A 63 7.50 -8.31 11.15
CA PRO A 63 7.65 -8.83 9.79
C PRO A 63 6.89 -10.11 9.44
N ALA A 64 6.17 -10.75 10.37
CA ALA A 64 5.36 -11.92 10.03
C ALA A 64 4.26 -11.58 9.01
N GLY A 65 3.99 -12.50 8.09
CA GLY A 65 2.98 -12.36 7.02
C GLY A 65 1.53 -12.42 7.47
N ASP A 66 1.26 -12.77 8.74
CA ASP A 66 -0.07 -13.07 9.28
C ASP A 66 -1.12 -12.03 8.90
N ILE A 67 -0.79 -10.73 9.02
CA ILE A 67 -1.77 -9.66 8.76
C ILE A 67 -2.21 -9.58 7.30
N TYR A 68 -1.29 -9.84 6.36
CA TYR A 68 -1.61 -9.88 4.94
C TYR A 68 -2.38 -11.15 4.59
N THR A 69 -1.97 -12.30 5.13
CA THR A 69 -2.71 -13.57 4.96
C THR A 69 -4.15 -13.44 5.46
N TYR A 70 -4.35 -12.87 6.65
CA TYR A 70 -5.67 -12.57 7.20
C TYR A 70 -6.49 -11.71 6.24
N VAL A 71 -5.93 -10.60 5.76
CA VAL A 71 -6.64 -9.69 4.84
C VAL A 71 -7.03 -10.40 3.54
N LEU A 72 -6.12 -11.16 2.94
CA LEU A 72 -6.38 -11.92 1.71
C LEU A 72 -7.49 -12.96 1.89
N GLU A 73 -7.49 -13.67 3.02
CA GLU A 73 -8.52 -14.64 3.37
C GLU A 73 -9.88 -13.98 3.56
N GLN A 74 -9.95 -12.85 4.30
CA GLN A 74 -11.20 -12.11 4.49
C GLN A 74 -11.75 -11.56 3.17
N MET A 75 -10.87 -11.12 2.28
CA MET A 75 -11.24 -10.68 0.93
C MET A 75 -11.49 -11.84 -0.04
N ASN A 76 -11.19 -13.08 0.32
CA ASN A 76 -11.28 -14.24 -0.57
C ASN A 76 -10.62 -13.96 -1.93
N ILE A 77 -9.38 -13.47 -1.91
CA ILE A 77 -8.61 -13.11 -3.11
C ILE A 77 -7.19 -13.67 -3.04
N ASP A 78 -6.70 -14.17 -4.17
CA ASP A 78 -5.34 -14.67 -4.29
C ASP A 78 -4.32 -13.52 -4.26
N ALA A 79 -3.18 -13.74 -3.59
CA ALA A 79 -2.09 -12.76 -3.51
C ALA A 79 -1.59 -12.30 -4.89
N ASN A 80 -1.56 -13.20 -5.89
CA ASN A 80 -1.12 -12.87 -7.24
C ASN A 80 -2.08 -11.93 -8.01
N LYS A 81 -3.27 -11.64 -7.48
CA LYS A 81 -4.22 -10.65 -8.02
C LYS A 81 -4.12 -9.30 -7.31
N CYS A 82 -3.17 -9.15 -6.39
CA CYS A 82 -3.05 -8.01 -5.51
C CYS A 82 -1.67 -7.34 -5.61
N LEU A 83 -1.60 -6.08 -5.21
CA LEU A 83 -0.37 -5.33 -4.95
C LEU A 83 -0.46 -4.74 -3.55
N ALA A 84 0.58 -4.89 -2.76
CA ALA A 84 0.73 -4.25 -1.46
C ALA A 84 1.52 -2.94 -1.56
N PHE A 85 1.15 -1.95 -0.77
CA PHE A 85 1.88 -0.69 -0.63
C PHE A 85 2.56 -0.67 0.72
N GLU A 86 3.87 -0.41 0.74
CA GLU A 86 4.66 -0.43 1.98
C GLU A 86 5.68 0.71 2.02
N ASP A 87 6.18 1.00 3.23
CA ASP A 87 7.21 2.00 3.45
C ASP A 87 8.37 1.50 4.33
N SER A 88 8.30 0.27 4.83
CA SER A 88 9.25 -0.27 5.80
C SER A 88 9.81 -1.65 5.41
N HIS A 89 10.99 -1.98 5.94
CA HIS A 89 11.64 -3.27 5.69
C HIS A 89 10.80 -4.44 6.25
N ASN A 90 10.27 -4.29 7.47
CA ASN A 90 9.35 -5.29 8.05
C ASN A 90 8.07 -5.44 7.23
N GLY A 91 7.60 -4.34 6.64
CA GLY A 91 6.47 -4.29 5.73
C GLY A 91 6.62 -5.20 4.52
N ILE A 92 7.72 -5.02 3.79
CA ILE A 92 7.98 -5.82 2.59
C ILE A 92 8.22 -7.30 2.90
N ILE A 93 8.87 -7.63 4.03
CA ILE A 93 9.03 -9.04 4.46
C ILE A 93 7.65 -9.66 4.70
N SER A 94 6.79 -8.99 5.45
CA SER A 94 5.43 -9.46 5.76
C SER A 94 4.60 -9.66 4.50
N ALA A 95 4.62 -8.69 3.58
CA ALA A 95 3.91 -8.82 2.30
C ALA A 95 4.46 -9.98 1.46
N THR A 96 5.79 -10.14 1.41
CA THR A 96 6.45 -11.21 0.65
C THR A 96 6.11 -12.59 1.21
N GLU A 97 6.06 -12.75 2.53
CA GLU A 97 5.67 -14.00 3.19
C GLU A 97 4.22 -14.40 2.83
N ALA A 98 3.32 -13.43 2.67
CA ALA A 98 1.96 -13.63 2.19
C ALA A 98 1.85 -13.79 0.65
N GLY A 99 2.97 -13.84 -0.07
CA GLY A 99 3.02 -14.00 -1.53
C GLY A 99 2.68 -12.75 -2.33
N LEU A 100 2.65 -11.57 -1.69
CA LEU A 100 2.32 -10.31 -2.34
C LEU A 100 3.54 -9.66 -2.98
N LYS A 101 3.30 -9.02 -4.12
CA LYS A 101 4.22 -8.05 -4.72
C LYS A 101 4.00 -6.67 -4.12
N THR A 102 5.08 -5.91 -3.96
CA THR A 102 5.07 -4.63 -3.24
C THR A 102 5.51 -3.46 -4.10
N LEU A 103 4.78 -2.35 -3.98
CA LEU A 103 5.23 -1.02 -4.35
C LEU A 103 5.64 -0.27 -3.08
N ILE A 104 6.88 0.21 -3.05
CA ILE A 104 7.43 0.90 -1.88
C ILE A 104 7.40 2.41 -2.06
N THR A 105 7.03 3.13 -0.99
CA THR A 105 7.27 4.58 -0.88
C THR A 105 8.08 4.90 0.36
N VAL A 106 9.33 5.33 0.19
CA VAL A 106 10.24 5.58 1.33
C VAL A 106 9.88 6.85 2.08
N ASN A 107 10.27 6.94 3.35
CA ASN A 107 10.15 8.16 4.17
C ASN A 107 11.52 8.52 4.78
N GLU A 108 11.59 9.58 5.59
CA GLU A 108 12.84 10.04 6.23
C GLU A 108 13.50 8.97 7.12
N TYR A 109 12.73 8.00 7.62
CA TYR A 109 13.21 6.92 8.48
C TYR A 109 13.58 5.65 7.71
N THR A 110 13.13 5.51 6.45
CA THR A 110 13.24 4.25 5.69
C THR A 110 13.96 4.39 4.36
N ASN A 111 14.46 5.59 4.03
CA ASN A 111 15.22 5.86 2.81
C ASN A 111 16.58 5.13 2.73
N THR A 112 17.11 4.64 3.86
CA THR A 112 18.33 3.82 3.92
C THR A 112 18.04 2.32 3.99
N HIS A 113 16.77 1.92 4.05
CA HIS A 113 16.42 0.50 4.08
C HIS A 113 16.57 -0.15 2.71
N GLU A 114 16.89 -1.44 2.73
CA GLU A 114 16.87 -2.27 1.53
C GLU A 114 15.49 -2.89 1.32
N PHE A 115 14.97 -2.75 0.11
CA PHE A 115 13.69 -3.30 -0.33
C PHE A 115 13.92 -4.34 -1.43
N GLU A 116 14.55 -5.45 -1.06
CA GLU A 116 14.74 -6.58 -1.97
C GLU A 116 13.37 -7.18 -2.35
N GLY A 117 13.20 -7.53 -3.63
CA GLY A 117 11.94 -8.09 -4.13
C GLY A 117 10.81 -7.10 -4.43
N ALA A 118 10.97 -5.81 -4.08
CA ALA A 118 10.01 -4.76 -4.45
C ALA A 118 9.91 -4.61 -5.98
N CYS A 119 8.70 -4.41 -6.49
CA CYS A 119 8.45 -4.09 -7.89
C CYS A 119 9.02 -2.71 -8.25
N ALA A 120 8.78 -1.73 -7.38
CA ALA A 120 9.38 -0.41 -7.47
C ALA A 120 9.51 0.22 -6.09
N VAL A 121 10.44 1.17 -5.98
CA VAL A 121 10.73 1.98 -4.79
C VAL A 121 10.70 3.43 -5.23
N LEU A 122 9.77 4.20 -4.66
CA LEU A 122 9.51 5.59 -4.98
C LEU A 122 9.71 6.48 -3.73
N ASN A 123 9.90 7.77 -3.91
CA ASN A 123 9.87 8.72 -2.79
C ASN A 123 8.44 9.06 -2.30
N ASN A 124 7.45 9.03 -3.21
CA ASN A 124 6.03 9.25 -2.96
C ASN A 124 5.20 8.65 -4.12
N LEU A 125 3.86 8.77 -4.10
CA LEU A 125 2.99 8.24 -5.16
C LEU A 125 2.75 9.23 -6.30
N GLY A 126 3.23 10.46 -6.18
CA GLY A 126 3.18 11.49 -7.20
C GLY A 126 1.79 12.09 -7.45
N GLU A 127 1.80 13.33 -7.91
CA GLU A 127 0.66 14.06 -8.49
C GLU A 127 1.17 14.95 -9.63
N ALA A 128 0.27 15.57 -10.39
CA ALA A 128 0.63 16.37 -11.58
C ALA A 128 1.70 17.45 -11.29
N GLU A 129 1.58 18.13 -10.15
CA GLU A 129 2.50 19.21 -9.74
C GLU A 129 3.63 18.72 -8.82
N GLN A 130 3.60 17.45 -8.40
CA GLN A 130 4.58 16.86 -7.50
C GLN A 130 4.86 15.42 -7.95
N PRO A 131 5.68 15.21 -9.00
CA PRO A 131 5.95 13.89 -9.52
C PRO A 131 6.70 13.02 -8.50
N PHE A 132 6.57 11.69 -8.63
CA PHE A 132 7.45 10.78 -7.90
C PHE A 132 8.85 10.79 -8.50
N GLU A 133 9.83 10.43 -7.68
CA GLU A 133 11.16 10.03 -8.12
C GLU A 133 11.31 8.52 -7.92
N MET A 134 11.76 7.84 -8.98
CA MET A 134 12.05 6.42 -8.95
C MET A 134 13.42 6.21 -8.31
N ILE A 135 13.46 5.49 -7.18
CA ILE A 135 14.69 5.09 -6.50
C ILE A 135 15.18 3.75 -7.06
N LYS A 136 14.25 2.81 -7.31
CA LYS A 136 14.52 1.49 -7.88
C LYS A 136 13.28 0.99 -8.62
N GLY A 137 13.44 0.40 -9.79
CA GLY A 137 12.33 -0.18 -10.56
C GLY A 137 12.62 -0.12 -12.06
N ASP A 138 11.69 -0.62 -12.85
CA ASP A 138 11.78 -0.57 -14.30
C ASP A 138 11.58 0.85 -14.83
N ALA A 139 12.19 1.14 -15.98
CA ALA A 139 12.07 2.45 -16.61
C ALA A 139 10.60 2.73 -17.01
N THR A 140 10.11 3.92 -16.68
CA THR A 140 8.75 4.35 -16.96
C THR A 140 8.71 5.82 -17.39
N THR A 141 7.72 6.19 -18.19
CA THR A 141 7.39 7.58 -18.51
C THR A 141 6.33 8.17 -17.57
N SER A 142 5.78 7.35 -16.67
CA SER A 142 4.80 7.81 -15.66
C SER A 142 5.49 8.73 -14.66
N THR A 143 4.83 9.81 -14.30
CA THR A 143 5.32 10.78 -13.31
C THR A 143 4.59 10.67 -11.97
N PHE A 144 3.49 9.91 -11.93
CA PHE A 144 2.74 9.59 -10.73
C PHE A 144 2.14 8.18 -10.85
N VAL A 145 1.81 7.58 -9.72
CA VAL A 145 1.19 6.26 -9.62
C VAL A 145 -0.30 6.42 -9.86
N ASP A 146 -0.79 5.99 -11.02
CA ASP A 146 -2.21 5.87 -11.33
C ASP A 146 -2.60 4.40 -11.50
N VAL A 147 -3.89 4.14 -11.73
CA VAL A 147 -4.39 2.77 -11.98
C VAL A 147 -3.72 2.14 -13.21
N GLY A 148 -3.34 2.93 -14.22
CA GLY A 148 -2.63 2.44 -15.41
C GLY A 148 -1.24 1.91 -15.07
N TYR A 149 -0.48 2.68 -14.31
CA TYR A 149 0.82 2.30 -13.78
C TYR A 149 0.73 1.07 -12.90
N LEU A 150 -0.25 1.00 -11.99
CA LEU A 150 -0.43 -0.19 -11.14
C LEU A 150 -0.73 -1.45 -11.95
N ARG A 151 -1.54 -1.36 -13.01
CA ARG A 151 -1.81 -2.49 -13.90
C ARG A 151 -0.58 -2.91 -14.68
N ALA A 152 0.22 -1.96 -15.15
CA ALA A 152 1.47 -2.26 -15.84
C ALA A 152 2.47 -2.95 -14.90
N LEU A 153 2.62 -2.43 -13.67
CA LEU A 153 3.47 -2.99 -12.63
C LEU A 153 3.01 -4.41 -12.26
N HIS A 154 1.71 -4.61 -12.05
CA HIS A 154 1.14 -5.92 -11.76
C HIS A 154 1.43 -6.92 -12.90
N ALA A 155 1.15 -6.57 -14.15
CA ALA A 155 1.38 -7.45 -15.30
C ALA A 155 2.85 -7.81 -15.54
N GLN A 156 3.79 -7.01 -15.05
CA GLN A 156 5.23 -7.27 -15.15
C GLN A 156 5.75 -8.22 -14.06
N HIS A 157 5.09 -8.25 -12.90
CA HIS A 157 5.62 -8.89 -11.70
C HIS A 157 4.75 -10.02 -11.11
N CYS A 158 3.49 -10.15 -11.53
CA CYS A 158 2.53 -11.16 -11.07
C CYS A 158 2.08 -12.08 -12.21
#